data_AF-A0AAV6FSA3-F1
#
_entry.id   AF-A0AAV6FSA3-F1
#
_cell.length_a   1.000
_cell.length_b   1.000
_cell.length_c   1.000
_cell.angle_alpha   90.00
_cell.angle_beta   90.00
_cell.angle_gamma   90.00
#
_symmetry.space_group_name_H-M   'P 1'
#
loop_
_entity.id
_entity.type
_entity.pdbx_description
1 polymer ?
#
loop_
_entity_poly.entity_id
_entity_poly.type
_entity_poly.pdbx_seq_one_letter_code
_entity_poly.pdbx_strand_id
1 'polypeptide(L)'
;MKNFETGCLYLLILLNLFTRGFAGVSHIVRRYSVPEDHFLFLCCDSDPDNPNMEWRNGAGQVIASKKGAAVSYLNQNKYHISDGYLQIKDLERADAGEYYCNGHLEAEVEVLTGQTFYISEGRTLLIPCESDKKQVWSFRKERSPRRVNIFTVFRNGTIIRMRDDPQGRFVPYHKALEIVRLELEDSGKYMCNSNVVARLTVIKGEADGGCKDLI
;
A
#
# COMPACT_ATOMS: atom_id res chain seq x y z
N MET A 1 -18.21 17.62 12.13
CA MET A 1 -17.60 17.09 10.90
C MET A 1 -16.11 17.23 11.08
N LYS A 2 -15.40 16.12 11.34
CA LYS A 2 -14.00 16.16 11.79
C LYS A 2 -13.08 15.73 10.64
N ASN A 3 -12.20 16.66 10.29
CA ASN A 3 -11.03 16.61 9.44
C ASN A 3 -10.37 15.23 9.36
N PHE A 4 -10.22 14.73 8.14
CA PHE A 4 -9.30 13.65 7.78
C PHE A 4 -8.10 14.30 7.10
N GLU A 5 -7.31 15.06 7.86
CA GLU A 5 -5.99 15.52 7.46
C GLU A 5 -4.97 14.87 8.39
N THR A 6 -4.35 13.78 7.95
CA THR A 6 -2.97 13.44 8.31
C THR A 6 -2.48 12.36 7.34
N GLY A 7 -1.71 12.77 6.34
CA GLY A 7 -1.19 11.82 5.37
C GLY A 7 -0.33 12.39 4.24
N CYS A 8 -0.12 13.70 4.15
CA CYS A 8 0.95 14.24 3.29
C CYS A 8 1.15 15.73 3.58
N LEU A 9 2.15 16.08 4.41
CA LEU A 9 2.93 17.32 4.38
C LEU A 9 3.71 17.50 5.70
N TYR A 10 5.03 17.66 5.60
CA TYR A 10 5.75 18.84 6.11
C TYR A 10 7.24 18.72 5.75
N LEU A 11 7.69 19.50 4.77
CA LEU A 11 8.96 20.21 4.89
C LEU A 11 8.96 21.44 3.96
N LEU A 12 8.70 22.62 4.51
CA LEU A 12 9.01 23.89 3.88
C LEU A 12 10.04 24.60 4.76
N ILE A 13 11.30 24.61 4.33
CA ILE A 13 12.31 25.52 4.86
C ILE A 13 12.45 26.66 3.86
N LEU A 14 12.01 27.85 4.25
CA LEU A 14 12.30 29.10 3.54
C LEU A 14 13.70 29.57 3.94
N LEU A 15 14.64 29.61 2.99
CA LEU A 15 15.80 30.51 2.99
C LEU A 15 16.50 30.54 1.61
N ASN A 16 16.46 31.73 1.00
CA ASN A 16 17.40 32.37 0.07
C ASN A 16 17.64 31.84 -1.37
N LEU A 17 17.18 32.68 -2.29
CA LEU A 17 17.83 33.20 -3.52
C LEU A 17 19.05 32.45 -4.07
N PHE A 18 18.84 31.95 -5.30
CA PHE A 18 19.80 31.75 -6.41
C PHE A 18 21.05 30.90 -6.15
N THR A 19 20.87 29.61 -6.46
CA THR A 19 21.64 28.74 -7.39
C THR A 19 21.76 27.36 -6.76
N ARG A 20 20.79 26.48 -7.00
CA ARG A 20 20.89 25.07 -6.60
C ARG A 20 20.28 24.19 -7.67
N GLY A 21 21.10 23.26 -8.17
CA GLY A 21 20.68 22.21 -9.08
C GLY A 21 19.42 21.54 -8.55
N PHE A 22 18.53 21.18 -9.48
CA PHE A 22 17.40 20.31 -9.19
C PHE A 22 17.93 19.05 -8.49
N ALA A 23 17.79 19.00 -7.16
CA ALA A 23 17.75 17.74 -6.47
C ALA A 23 16.51 17.04 -7.02
N GLY A 24 16.70 16.13 -7.97
CA GLY A 24 15.62 15.33 -8.51
C GLY A 24 14.86 14.71 -7.34
N VAL A 25 13.56 14.97 -7.26
CA VAL A 25 12.70 14.25 -6.32
C VAL A 25 12.81 12.78 -6.73
N SER A 26 13.49 11.97 -5.91
CA SER A 26 13.56 10.54 -6.13
C SER A 26 12.14 9.98 -5.99
N HIS A 27 11.57 9.57 -7.11
CA HIS A 27 10.22 9.01 -7.15
C HIS A 27 10.25 7.63 -6.49
N ILE A 28 9.59 7.49 -5.34
CA ILE A 28 9.61 6.24 -4.59
C ILE A 28 8.56 5.29 -5.17
N VAL A 29 9.02 4.26 -5.88
CA VAL A 29 8.14 3.19 -6.37
C VAL A 29 7.60 2.39 -5.19
N ARG A 30 6.27 2.35 -5.05
CA ARG A 30 5.60 1.62 -3.96
C ARG A 30 5.41 0.16 -4.35
N ARG A 31 5.79 -0.77 -3.48
CA ARG A 31 5.70 -2.21 -3.76
C ARG A 31 4.61 -2.83 -2.89
N TYR A 32 3.47 -3.20 -3.47
CA TYR A 32 2.32 -3.74 -2.76
C TYR A 32 2.20 -5.25 -2.95
N SER A 33 1.87 -5.97 -1.89
CA SER A 33 1.45 -7.37 -1.94
C SER A 33 0.05 -7.44 -1.33
N VAL A 34 -0.93 -7.86 -2.13
CA VAL A 34 -2.35 -7.79 -1.78
C VAL A 34 -3.06 -9.08 -2.18
N PRO A 35 -3.85 -9.72 -1.30
CA PRO A 35 -4.66 -10.88 -1.67
C PRO A 35 -5.67 -10.59 -2.78
N GLU A 36 -5.96 -11.63 -3.56
CA GLU A 36 -7.09 -11.66 -4.48
C GLU A 36 -8.42 -11.32 -3.78
N ASP A 37 -9.42 -10.90 -4.55
CA ASP A 37 -10.75 -10.47 -4.10
C ASP A 37 -10.76 -9.23 -3.18
N HIS A 38 -9.60 -8.64 -2.88
CA HIS A 38 -9.51 -7.37 -2.17
C HIS A 38 -9.39 -6.19 -3.14
N PHE A 39 -9.31 -4.97 -2.63
CA PHE A 39 -9.08 -3.78 -3.42
C PHE A 39 -7.76 -3.11 -3.05
N LEU A 40 -7.27 -2.29 -3.95
CA LEU A 40 -6.05 -1.51 -3.78
C LEU A 40 -6.30 -0.08 -4.25
N PHE A 41 -5.74 0.89 -3.53
CA PHE A 41 -5.68 2.27 -3.98
C PHE A 41 -4.23 2.65 -4.27
N LEU A 42 -4.01 3.30 -5.41
CA LEU A 42 -2.71 3.80 -5.82
C LEU A 42 -2.78 5.32 -5.94
N CYS A 43 -1.77 6.00 -5.38
CA CYS A 43 -1.62 7.45 -5.46
C CYS A 43 -0.77 7.81 -6.67
N CYS A 44 -1.10 8.92 -7.33
CA CYS A 44 -0.26 9.54 -8.34
C CYS A 44 0.54 10.68 -7.71
N ASP A 45 1.85 10.48 -7.48
CA ASP A 45 2.68 11.48 -6.80
C ASP A 45 3.09 12.63 -7.73
N SER A 46 3.11 12.35 -9.04
CA SER A 46 3.57 13.30 -10.04
C SER A 46 2.72 14.57 -10.13
N ASP A 47 1.39 14.48 -9.92
CA ASP A 47 0.46 15.60 -9.77
C ASP A 47 -0.98 15.06 -9.52
N PRO A 48 -1.46 14.99 -8.26
CA PRO A 48 -2.77 14.42 -7.94
C PRO A 48 -3.96 15.25 -8.45
N ASP A 49 -3.73 16.55 -8.69
CA ASP A 49 -4.73 17.49 -9.19
C ASP A 49 -4.69 17.62 -10.71
N ASN A 50 -3.81 16.87 -11.39
CA ASN A 50 -3.66 16.93 -12.82
C ASN A 50 -5.02 16.67 -13.51
N PRO A 51 -5.54 17.65 -14.27
CA PRO A 51 -6.82 17.48 -14.95
C PRO A 51 -6.75 16.44 -16.06
N ASN A 52 -5.56 16.04 -16.52
CA ASN A 52 -5.32 15.10 -17.60
C ASN A 52 -4.67 13.78 -17.13
N MET A 53 -4.90 13.40 -15.87
CA MET A 53 -4.33 12.18 -15.27
C MET A 53 -4.71 10.91 -16.03
N GLU A 54 -3.73 10.06 -16.29
CA GLU A 54 -3.90 8.77 -16.96
C GLU A 54 -3.21 7.65 -16.18
N TRP A 55 -3.91 6.54 -15.98
CA TRP A 55 -3.39 5.33 -15.36
C TRP A 55 -3.23 4.19 -16.36
N ARG A 56 -2.12 3.47 -16.25
CA ARG A 56 -1.79 2.29 -17.06
C ARG A 56 -1.32 1.13 -16.17
N ASN A 57 -1.58 -0.10 -16.61
CA ASN A 57 -0.98 -1.31 -16.07
C ASN A 57 0.01 -1.88 -17.12
N GLY A 58 1.27 -2.03 -16.72
CA GLY A 58 2.43 -2.39 -17.54
C GLY A 58 2.72 -1.36 -18.64
N ALA A 59 3.47 -1.80 -19.66
CA ALA A 59 3.71 -1.03 -20.88
C ALA A 59 2.47 -0.89 -21.80
N GLY A 60 1.31 -1.34 -21.33
CA GLY A 60 0.10 -1.56 -22.14
C GLY A 60 -0.92 -0.42 -22.12
N GLN A 61 -2.19 -0.83 -22.11
CA GLN A 61 -3.36 0.04 -22.31
C GLN A 61 -3.69 0.93 -21.10
N VAL A 62 -4.28 2.07 -21.41
CA VAL A 62 -4.87 2.99 -20.45
C VAL A 62 -6.07 2.34 -19.77
N ILE A 63 -6.00 2.10 -18.47
CA ILE A 63 -7.09 1.48 -17.70
C ILE A 63 -8.13 2.51 -17.24
N ALA A 64 -7.67 3.74 -16.99
CA ALA A 64 -8.52 4.86 -16.58
C ALA A 64 -7.87 6.20 -16.95
N SER A 65 -8.67 7.20 -17.32
CA SER A 65 -8.20 8.57 -17.57
C SER A 65 -9.19 9.62 -17.08
N LYS A 66 -8.66 10.71 -16.54
CA LYS A 66 -9.38 11.92 -16.12
C LYS A 66 -9.03 13.04 -17.09
N LYS A 67 -10.04 13.77 -17.58
CA LYS A 67 -9.92 14.96 -18.43
C LYS A 67 -10.84 16.06 -17.88
N GLY A 68 -10.26 17.03 -17.20
CA GLY A 68 -11.01 18.00 -16.39
C GLY A 68 -11.81 17.30 -15.29
N ALA A 69 -13.14 17.48 -15.32
CA ALA A 69 -14.08 16.81 -14.42
C ALA A 69 -14.59 15.45 -14.95
N ALA A 70 -14.34 15.12 -16.22
CA ALA A 70 -14.81 13.89 -16.82
C ALA A 70 -13.80 12.76 -16.57
N VAL A 71 -14.28 11.57 -16.23
CA VAL A 71 -13.45 10.36 -16.08
C VAL A 71 -13.98 9.29 -17.03
N SER A 72 -13.06 8.63 -17.73
CA SER A 72 -13.34 7.50 -18.61
C SER A 72 -12.59 6.26 -18.14
N TYR A 73 -13.26 5.11 -18.23
CA TYR A 73 -12.74 3.82 -17.78
C TYR A 73 -12.98 2.80 -18.89
N LEU A 74 -12.00 1.94 -19.16
CA LEU A 74 -12.22 0.79 -20.03
C LEU A 74 -13.13 -0.25 -19.37
N ASN A 75 -12.98 -0.41 -18.05
CA ASN A 75 -13.82 -1.30 -17.23
C ASN A 75 -14.27 -0.58 -15.96
N GLN A 76 -15.48 -0.03 -15.99
CA GLN A 76 -16.08 0.74 -14.88
C GLN A 76 -16.37 -0.10 -13.64
N ASN A 77 -16.51 -1.41 -13.79
CA ASN A 77 -16.72 -2.31 -12.66
C ASN A 77 -15.40 -2.57 -11.91
N LYS A 78 -14.27 -2.52 -12.62
CA LYS A 78 -12.95 -2.85 -12.08
C LYS A 78 -12.22 -1.64 -11.51
N TYR A 79 -12.22 -0.52 -12.23
CA TYR A 79 -11.42 0.65 -11.89
C TYR A 79 -12.31 1.82 -11.50
N HIS A 80 -11.86 2.57 -10.50
CA HIS A 80 -12.48 3.83 -10.10
C HIS A 80 -11.40 4.86 -9.77
N ILE A 81 -11.65 6.14 -10.05
CA ILE A 81 -10.74 7.23 -9.70
C ILE A 81 -11.51 8.20 -8.82
N SER A 82 -10.95 8.51 -7.65
CA SER A 82 -11.43 9.56 -6.74
C SER A 82 -10.22 10.26 -6.13
N ASP A 83 -10.26 11.59 -6.07
CA ASP A 83 -9.29 12.41 -5.31
C ASP A 83 -7.81 12.13 -5.62
N GLY A 84 -7.48 11.86 -6.88
CA GLY A 84 -6.10 11.57 -7.32
C GLY A 84 -5.66 10.12 -7.13
N TYR A 85 -6.53 9.25 -6.61
CA TYR A 85 -6.26 7.83 -6.40
C TYR A 85 -6.91 6.97 -7.47
N LEU A 86 -6.20 5.95 -7.95
CA LEU A 86 -6.77 4.82 -8.68
C LEU A 86 -7.16 3.73 -7.69
N GLN A 87 -8.45 3.42 -7.61
CA GLN A 87 -8.96 2.22 -6.96
C GLN A 87 -9.07 1.08 -7.97
N ILE A 88 -8.50 -0.07 -7.62
CA ILE A 88 -8.64 -1.35 -8.33
C ILE A 88 -9.50 -2.25 -7.44
N LYS A 89 -10.65 -2.72 -7.93
CA LYS A 89 -11.57 -3.60 -7.20
C LYS A 89 -11.29 -5.06 -7.51
N ASP A 90 -11.72 -5.94 -6.61
CA ASP A 90 -11.74 -7.40 -6.79
C ASP A 90 -10.47 -7.93 -7.46
N LEU A 91 -9.32 -7.71 -6.84
CA LEU A 91 -8.00 -7.99 -7.41
C LEU A 91 -7.91 -9.44 -7.90
N GLU A 92 -7.40 -9.59 -9.12
CA GLU A 92 -7.16 -10.88 -9.76
C GLU A 92 -5.68 -11.00 -10.12
N ARG A 93 -5.19 -12.21 -10.37
CA ARG A 93 -3.78 -12.43 -10.76
C ARG A 93 -3.35 -11.59 -11.97
N ALA A 94 -4.28 -11.29 -12.88
CA ALA A 94 -4.01 -10.48 -14.08
C ALA A 94 -3.78 -8.98 -13.77
N ASP A 95 -4.15 -8.52 -12.57
CA ASP A 95 -3.87 -7.14 -12.15
C ASP A 95 -2.44 -6.97 -11.60
N ALA A 96 -1.71 -8.05 -11.36
CA ALA A 96 -0.31 -7.94 -10.94
C ALA A 96 0.53 -7.26 -12.03
N GLY A 97 1.54 -6.48 -11.60
CA GLY A 97 2.43 -5.77 -12.51
C GLY A 97 2.75 -4.36 -12.07
N GLU A 98 3.28 -3.59 -13.00
CA GLU A 98 3.70 -2.21 -12.81
C GLU A 98 2.55 -1.24 -13.12
N TYR A 99 2.35 -0.25 -12.27
CA TYR A 99 1.32 0.75 -12.44
C TYR A 99 1.95 2.11 -12.67
N TYR A 100 1.55 2.72 -13.78
CA TYR A 100 2.07 4.02 -14.20
C TYR A 100 0.97 5.07 -14.12
N CYS A 101 1.30 6.21 -13.53
CA CYS A 101 0.51 7.44 -13.63
C CYS A 101 1.24 8.43 -14.52
N ASN A 102 0.59 8.91 -15.58
CA ASN A 102 1.17 9.87 -16.54
C ASN A 102 2.56 9.46 -17.08
N GLY A 103 2.83 8.15 -17.16
CA GLY A 103 4.12 7.60 -17.59
C GLY A 103 5.17 7.42 -16.49
N HIS A 104 4.91 7.85 -15.26
CA HIS A 104 5.77 7.61 -14.09
C HIS A 104 5.40 6.31 -13.40
N LEU A 105 6.39 5.48 -13.08
CA LEU A 105 6.17 4.25 -12.31
C LEU A 105 5.83 4.61 -10.87
N GLU A 106 4.58 4.39 -10.48
CA GLU A 106 4.05 4.70 -9.14
C GLU A 106 4.10 3.48 -8.23
N ALA A 107 3.80 2.29 -8.78
CA ALA A 107 3.73 1.08 -7.97
C ALA A 107 4.06 -0.22 -8.72
N GLU A 108 4.57 -1.19 -7.98
CA GLU A 108 4.63 -2.60 -8.36
C GLU A 108 3.64 -3.40 -7.50
N VAL A 109 2.70 -4.09 -8.12
CA VAL A 109 1.64 -4.85 -7.45
C VAL A 109 1.87 -6.34 -7.63
N GLU A 110 1.90 -7.06 -6.52
CA GLU A 110 1.87 -8.51 -6.44
C GLU A 110 0.51 -8.93 -5.88
N VAL A 111 -0.21 -9.78 -6.63
CA VAL A 111 -1.50 -10.33 -6.18
C VAL A 111 -1.28 -11.71 -5.56
N LEU A 112 -1.62 -11.84 -4.28
CA LEU A 112 -1.42 -13.04 -3.48
C LEU A 112 -2.64 -13.96 -3.57
N THR A 113 -2.42 -15.27 -3.48
CA THR A 113 -3.52 -16.26 -3.47
C THR A 113 -3.50 -17.12 -2.22
N GLY A 114 -4.68 -17.51 -1.74
CA GLY A 114 -4.84 -18.26 -0.49
C GLY A 114 -4.47 -17.45 0.77
N GLN A 115 -3.92 -18.13 1.78
CA GLN A 115 -3.63 -17.54 3.11
C GLN A 115 -2.19 -17.72 3.57
N THR A 116 -1.32 -18.34 2.76
CA THR A 116 0.09 -18.54 3.09
C THR A 116 0.94 -17.74 2.12
N PHE A 117 1.66 -16.76 2.63
CA PHE A 117 2.35 -15.76 1.85
C PHE A 117 3.85 -15.82 2.07
N TYR A 118 4.60 -15.74 0.97
CA TYR A 118 6.05 -15.64 0.94
C TYR A 118 6.39 -14.33 0.24
N ILE A 119 6.77 -13.31 1.00
CA ILE A 119 6.87 -11.93 0.50
C ILE A 119 8.25 -11.37 0.80
N SER A 120 8.88 -10.73 -0.17
CA SER A 120 10.17 -10.06 0.04
C SER A 120 10.05 -8.92 1.04
N GLU A 121 11.09 -8.74 1.85
CA GLU A 121 11.23 -7.59 2.74
C GLU A 121 11.14 -6.26 1.98
N GLY A 122 10.71 -5.20 2.68
CA GLY A 122 10.53 -3.88 2.11
C GLY A 122 9.20 -3.65 1.37
N ARG A 123 8.48 -4.71 0.97
CA ARG A 123 7.13 -4.57 0.39
C ARG A 123 6.10 -4.14 1.44
N THR A 124 5.00 -3.53 1.00
CA THR A 124 3.82 -3.24 1.83
C THR A 124 2.80 -4.35 1.65
N LEU A 125 2.33 -4.95 2.75
CA LEU A 125 1.32 -6.00 2.74
C LEU A 125 -0.03 -5.48 3.21
N LEU A 126 -1.08 -5.76 2.44
CA LEU A 126 -2.47 -5.53 2.84
C LEU A 126 -3.13 -6.86 3.20
N ILE A 127 -3.59 -7.01 4.44
CA ILE A 127 -4.28 -8.20 4.92
C ILE A 127 -5.75 -7.85 5.14
N PRO A 128 -6.69 -8.31 4.30
CA PRO A 128 -8.11 -8.00 4.46
C PRO A 128 -8.71 -8.69 5.69
N CYS A 129 -9.80 -8.12 6.20
CA CYS A 129 -10.64 -8.77 7.18
C CYS A 129 -12.11 -8.73 6.77
N GLU A 130 -12.70 -9.92 6.63
CA GLU A 130 -14.11 -10.15 6.31
C GLU A 130 -15.01 -9.88 7.53
N SER A 131 -15.02 -8.64 8.01
CA SER A 131 -15.89 -8.22 9.10
C SER A 131 -16.28 -6.76 8.96
N ASP A 132 -17.59 -6.52 8.81
CA ASP A 132 -18.21 -5.19 8.89
C ASP A 132 -18.44 -4.70 10.33
N LYS A 133 -18.03 -5.52 11.31
CA LYS A 133 -18.10 -5.20 12.74
C LYS A 133 -16.73 -4.72 13.24
N LYS A 134 -16.62 -4.59 14.56
CA LYS A 134 -15.34 -4.39 15.27
C LYS A 134 -14.29 -5.38 14.75
N GLN A 135 -13.10 -4.87 14.42
CA GLN A 135 -11.94 -5.67 14.00
C GLN A 135 -10.90 -5.66 15.11
N VAL A 136 -10.52 -6.84 15.60
CA VAL A 136 -9.43 -7.03 16.55
C VAL A 136 -8.28 -7.71 15.81
N TRP A 137 -7.20 -6.96 15.60
CA TRP A 137 -6.01 -7.45 14.90
C TRP A 137 -5.00 -7.96 15.92
N SER A 138 -4.50 -9.18 15.67
CA SER A 138 -3.50 -9.80 16.53
C SER A 138 -2.49 -10.60 15.72
N PHE A 139 -1.31 -10.76 16.29
CA PHE A 139 -0.16 -11.42 15.68
C PHE A 139 0.38 -12.49 16.63
N ARG A 140 0.89 -13.58 16.04
CA ARG A 140 1.61 -14.63 16.78
C ARG A 140 2.74 -15.17 15.92
N LYS A 141 3.98 -15.10 16.43
CA LYS A 141 5.13 -15.78 15.80
C LYS A 141 4.90 -17.29 15.76
N GLU A 142 5.34 -17.95 14.69
CA GLU A 142 5.10 -19.40 14.47
C GLU A 142 5.57 -20.26 15.66
N ARG A 143 6.76 -19.97 16.19
CA ARG A 143 7.38 -20.70 17.32
C ARG A 143 7.08 -20.08 18.69
N SER A 144 6.10 -19.18 18.79
CA SER A 144 5.74 -18.56 20.06
C SER A 144 4.30 -18.88 20.46
N PRO A 145 4.05 -19.30 21.72
CA PRO A 145 2.69 -19.40 22.22
C PRO A 145 2.05 -18.03 22.45
N ARG A 146 2.87 -16.95 22.54
CA ARG A 146 2.40 -15.61 22.86
C ARG A 146 1.73 -14.96 21.66
N ARG A 147 0.44 -14.65 21.83
CA ARG A 147 -0.32 -13.78 20.94
C ARG A 147 -0.22 -12.34 21.43
N VAL A 148 -0.01 -11.41 20.52
CA VAL A 148 0.04 -9.97 20.78
C VAL A 148 -1.08 -9.29 20.02
N ASN A 149 -1.86 -8.45 20.68
CA ASN A 149 -2.86 -7.61 20.01
C ASN A 149 -2.13 -6.42 19.37
N ILE A 150 -2.41 -6.14 18.10
CA ILE A 150 -1.81 -5.03 17.36
C ILE A 150 -2.65 -3.76 17.64
N PHE A 151 -3.90 -3.77 17.18
CA PHE A 151 -4.88 -2.73 17.44
C PHE A 151 -6.31 -3.28 17.34
N THR A 152 -7.28 -2.46 17.76
CA THR A 152 -8.71 -2.69 17.55
C THR A 152 -9.32 -1.51 16.80
N VAL A 153 -10.08 -1.80 15.75
CA VAL A 153 -10.91 -0.83 15.01
C VAL A 153 -12.36 -1.05 15.40
N PHE A 154 -13.00 -0.03 15.96
CA PHE A 154 -14.41 -0.06 16.34
C PHE A 154 -15.30 0.40 15.17
N ARG A 155 -16.59 0.05 15.23
CA ARG A 155 -17.58 0.39 14.19
C ARG A 155 -17.71 1.90 13.94
N ASN A 156 -17.44 2.72 14.96
CA ASN A 156 -17.45 4.18 14.88
C ASN A 156 -16.14 4.79 14.34
N GLY A 157 -15.20 3.96 13.88
CA GLY A 157 -13.88 4.39 13.39
C GLY A 157 -12.84 4.64 14.47
N THR A 158 -13.17 4.50 15.77
CA THR A 158 -12.17 4.63 16.84
C THR A 158 -11.13 3.50 16.74
N ILE A 159 -9.86 3.84 16.87
CA ILE A 159 -8.74 2.90 16.85
C ILE A 159 -8.05 2.90 18.22
N ILE A 160 -7.88 1.73 18.83
CA ILE A 160 -7.08 1.54 20.04
C ILE A 160 -5.86 0.71 19.66
N ARG A 161 -4.65 1.26 19.83
CA ARG A 161 -3.38 0.58 19.59
C ARG A 161 -2.89 -0.09 20.87
N MET A 162 -2.42 -1.33 20.77
CA MET A 162 -1.93 -2.09 21.94
C MET A 162 -0.50 -2.59 21.78
N ARG A 163 -0.03 -2.76 20.55
CA ARG A 163 1.37 -3.04 20.25
C ARG A 163 2.14 -1.73 20.13
N ASP A 164 3.31 -1.68 20.73
CA ASP A 164 4.27 -0.61 20.49
C ASP A 164 4.82 -0.71 19.06
N ASP A 165 4.72 0.39 18.33
CA ASP A 165 5.07 0.50 16.91
C ASP A 165 5.58 1.94 16.66
N PRO A 166 6.80 2.25 17.14
CA PRO A 166 7.35 3.60 17.06
C PRO A 166 7.57 4.07 15.61
N GLN A 167 7.68 3.13 14.67
CA GLN A 167 7.81 3.42 13.24
C GLN A 167 6.46 3.57 12.52
N GLY A 168 5.34 3.26 13.19
CA GLY A 168 4.00 3.35 12.62
C GLY A 168 3.76 2.46 11.40
N ARG A 169 4.41 1.29 11.32
CA ARG A 169 4.31 0.38 10.16
C ARG A 169 2.98 -0.36 10.09
N PHE A 170 2.28 -0.53 11.21
CA PHE A 170 1.01 -1.24 11.29
C PHE A 170 -0.16 -0.26 11.26
N VAL A 171 -0.86 -0.21 10.13
CA VAL A 171 -1.88 0.80 9.84
C VAL A 171 -3.22 0.14 9.54
N PRO A 172 -4.34 0.58 10.16
CA PRO A 172 -5.66 0.19 9.69
C PRO A 172 -5.96 0.92 8.38
N TYR A 173 -6.24 0.17 7.32
CA TYR A 173 -6.46 0.72 5.99
C TYR A 173 -7.67 0.06 5.32
N HIS A 174 -8.76 0.80 5.12
CA HIS A 174 -9.98 0.33 4.44
C HIS A 174 -10.35 -1.14 4.72
N LYS A 175 -10.66 -1.48 5.98
CA LYS A 175 -11.00 -2.85 6.43
C LYS A 175 -9.86 -3.90 6.36
N ALA A 176 -8.65 -3.50 6.01
CA ALA A 176 -7.45 -4.31 6.06
C ALA A 176 -6.47 -3.83 7.15
N LEU A 177 -5.56 -4.72 7.52
CA LEU A 177 -4.30 -4.37 8.16
C LEU A 177 -3.25 -4.13 7.07
N GLU A 178 -2.75 -2.92 6.99
CA GLU A 178 -1.58 -2.56 6.20
C GLU A 178 -0.32 -2.69 7.06
N ILE A 179 0.70 -3.38 6.52
CA ILE A 179 2.02 -3.49 7.11
C ILE A 179 3.01 -2.88 6.13
N VAL A 180 3.43 -1.66 6.42
CA VAL A 180 4.35 -0.89 5.58
C VAL A 180 5.77 -1.41 5.79
N ARG A 181 6.52 -1.57 4.70
CA ARG A 181 7.93 -2.01 4.70
C ARG A 181 8.15 -3.25 5.57
N LEU A 182 7.72 -4.40 5.07
CA LEU A 182 7.89 -5.69 5.74
C LEU A 182 9.33 -5.92 6.19
N GLU A 183 9.47 -6.38 7.43
CA GLU A 183 10.74 -6.81 8.01
C GLU A 183 10.71 -8.33 8.27
N LEU A 184 11.87 -8.98 8.31
CA LEU A 184 11.96 -10.43 8.57
C LEU A 184 11.21 -10.86 9.85
N GLU A 185 11.21 -10.00 10.88
CA GLU A 185 10.56 -10.19 12.17
C GLU A 185 9.02 -10.14 12.13
N ASP A 186 8.45 -9.65 11.03
CA ASP A 186 7.00 -9.64 10.79
C ASP A 186 6.48 -11.04 10.40
N SER A 187 7.37 -12.03 10.20
CA SER A 187 6.98 -13.41 9.92
C SER A 187 6.15 -14.03 11.06
N GLY A 188 5.01 -14.62 10.72
CA GLY A 188 4.11 -15.27 11.68
C GLY A 188 2.67 -15.35 11.19
N LYS A 189 1.75 -15.55 12.14
CA LYS A 189 0.32 -15.66 11.89
C LYS A 189 -0.35 -14.34 12.24
N TYR A 190 -1.13 -13.82 11.31
CA TYR A 190 -1.98 -12.66 11.50
C TYR A 190 -3.42 -13.11 11.62
N MET A 191 -4.10 -12.56 12.61
CA MET A 191 -5.48 -12.88 12.91
C MET A 191 -6.33 -11.63 12.97
N CYS A 192 -7.50 -11.68 12.31
CA CYS A 192 -8.58 -10.75 12.51
C CYS A 192 -9.70 -11.44 13.29
N ASN A 193 -10.14 -10.85 14.40
CA ASN A 193 -11.21 -11.40 15.25
C ASN A 193 -10.98 -12.87 15.67
N SER A 194 -9.71 -13.24 15.91
CA SER A 194 -9.23 -14.60 16.22
C SER A 194 -9.19 -15.59 15.06
N ASN A 195 -9.68 -15.24 13.87
CA ASN A 195 -9.52 -16.04 12.66
C ASN A 195 -8.15 -15.80 12.05
N VAL A 196 -7.40 -16.85 11.73
CA VAL A 196 -6.14 -16.72 10.99
C VAL A 196 -6.48 -16.34 9.55
N VAL A 197 -6.05 -15.15 9.14
CA VAL A 197 -6.30 -14.59 7.81
C VAL A 197 -5.04 -14.57 6.95
N ALA A 198 -3.86 -14.62 7.57
CA ALA A 198 -2.59 -14.76 6.86
C ALA A 198 -1.53 -15.51 7.68
N ARG A 199 -0.73 -16.31 6.97
CA ARG A 199 0.51 -16.94 7.45
C ARG A 199 1.64 -16.35 6.62
N LEU A 200 2.34 -15.39 7.19
CA LEU A 200 3.36 -14.62 6.52
C LEU A 200 4.75 -15.20 6.80
N THR A 201 5.51 -15.43 5.73
CA THR A 201 6.96 -15.61 5.77
C THR A 201 7.59 -14.48 4.98
N VAL A 202 8.32 -13.60 5.66
CA VAL A 202 9.09 -12.55 5.00
C VAL A 202 10.45 -13.10 4.62
N ILE A 203 10.80 -13.00 3.34
CA ILE A 203 12.08 -13.46 2.79
C ILE A 203 12.97 -12.26 2.49
N LYS A 204 14.29 -12.43 2.55
CA LYS A 204 15.21 -11.35 2.14
C LYS A 204 14.95 -10.98 0.69
N GLY A 205 14.97 -9.68 0.42
CA GLY A 205 14.94 -9.19 -0.96
C GLY A 205 16.25 -9.56 -1.65
N GLU A 206 16.20 -9.77 -2.97
CA GLU A 206 17.42 -9.68 -3.76
C GLU A 206 17.95 -8.24 -3.56
N ALA A 207 19.17 -8.14 -3.02
CA ALA A 207 19.86 -6.86 -2.95
C ALA A 207 20.02 -6.41 -4.40
N ASP A 208 19.26 -5.39 -4.77
CA ASP A 208 19.41 -4.72 -6.05
C ASP A 208 20.90 -4.42 -6.22
N GLY A 209 21.48 -4.94 -7.29
CA GLY A 209 22.93 -5.01 -7.49
C GLY A 209 23.53 -3.63 -7.55
N GLY A 210 23.75 -3.02 -6.38
CA GLY A 210 24.50 -1.80 -6.22
C GLY A 210 25.86 -2.01 -6.86
N CYS A 211 26.15 -1.15 -7.84
CA CYS A 211 27.41 -1.12 -8.57
C CYS A 211 28.56 -1.39 -7.58
N LYS A 212 29.16 -2.57 -7.69
CA LYS A 212 30.41 -2.84 -7.00
C LYS A 212 31.44 -1.99 -7.72
N ASP A 213 31.81 -0.88 -7.11
CA ASP A 213 33.01 -0.14 -7.50
C ASP A 213 34.19 -1.13 -7.45
N LEU A 214 34.63 -1.54 -8.63
CA LEU A 214 35.90 -2.24 -8.81
C LEU A 214 37.00 -1.21 -8.57
N ILE A 215 37.72 -1.39 -7.47
CA ILE A 215 39.02 -0.77 -7.21
C ILE A 215 40.01 -1.21 -8.28
#